data_AF-A0A959UVV2-F1
#
_entry.id   AF-A0A959UVV2-F1
#
_cell.length_a   1.000
_cell.length_b   1.000
_cell.length_c   1.000
_cell.angle_alpha   90.00
_cell.angle_beta   90.00
_cell.angle_gamma   90.00
#
_symmetry.space_group_name_H-M   'P 1'
#
loop_
_entity.id
_entity.type
_entity.pdbx_description
1 polymer ?
#
loop_
_entity_poly.entity_id
_entity_poly.type
_entity_poly.pdbx_seq_one_letter_code
_entity_poly.pdbx_strand_id
1 'polypeptide(L)'
;MHPTTWKASGHVDAFNDPLIDNKDSKKRYRADVLLEDHIAKYEQKITKEVEKGRRKFGEAFDEAQFLATNPNVKRSQDRIDAVEARMKEALDANDLAAVRQVILDEGISCPVSGTANWTEVRQFN
;
A
#
# COMPACT_ATOMS: atom_id res chain seq x y z
N MET A 1 -12.58 13.46 4.09
CA MET A 1 -11.68 13.92 3.01
C MET A 1 -10.27 13.68 3.54
N HIS A 2 -9.60 12.62 3.09
CA HIS A 2 -8.22 12.33 3.50
C HIS A 2 -7.33 12.31 2.25
N PRO A 3 -6.74 13.47 1.87
CA PRO A 3 -5.89 13.58 0.70
C PRO A 3 -4.48 14.05 1.09
N THR A 4 -3.82 13.37 2.03
CA THR A 4 -2.55 13.87 2.60
C THR A 4 -1.43 12.87 2.78
N THR A 5 -1.62 11.57 2.58
CA THR A 5 -0.52 10.63 2.85
C THR A 5 0.51 10.58 1.71
N TRP A 6 0.10 10.70 0.44
CA TRP A 6 1.03 10.40 -0.67
C TRP A 6 1.55 11.57 -1.52
N LYS A 7 0.86 12.72 -1.54
CA LYS A 7 1.32 13.87 -2.37
C LYS A 7 2.54 14.62 -1.80
N ALA A 8 2.93 14.36 -0.56
CA ALA A 8 4.01 15.08 0.11
C ALA A 8 5.37 14.35 0.10
N SER A 9 5.44 13.08 -0.30
CA SER A 9 6.70 12.30 -0.25
C SER A 9 7.54 12.34 -1.54
N GLY A 10 7.16 13.11 -2.57
CA GLY A 10 8.05 13.36 -3.72
C GLY A 10 8.33 12.15 -4.62
N HIS A 11 7.46 11.13 -4.64
CA HIS A 11 7.64 9.92 -5.46
C HIS A 11 7.18 10.07 -6.93
N VAL A 12 6.89 11.30 -7.39
CA VAL A 12 6.49 11.57 -8.79
C VAL A 12 7.68 12.02 -9.65
N ASP A 13 8.83 12.32 -9.06
CA ASP A 13 10.01 12.85 -9.77
C ASP A 13 11.27 11.94 -9.69
N ALA A 14 11.19 10.78 -9.03
CA ALA A 14 12.31 9.85 -8.98
C ALA A 14 12.39 9.08 -10.31
N PHE A 15 13.43 9.37 -11.09
CA PHE A 15 13.78 8.87 -12.44
C PHE A 15 13.87 7.34 -12.64
N ASN A 16 13.40 6.53 -11.70
CA ASN A 16 13.47 5.07 -11.74
C ASN A 16 12.08 4.49 -11.45
N ASP A 17 11.30 4.18 -12.49
CA ASP A 17 10.02 3.47 -12.36
C ASP A 17 10.27 1.94 -12.27
N PRO A 18 10.13 1.30 -11.09
CA PRO A 18 10.23 -0.15 -10.98
C PRO A 18 9.01 -0.82 -11.63
N LEU A 19 9.20 -1.50 -12.76
CA LEU A 19 8.13 -2.20 -13.49
C LEU A 19 8.19 -3.70 -13.23
N ILE A 20 7.01 -4.31 -13.03
CA ILE A 20 6.82 -5.74 -12.81
C ILE A 20 5.78 -6.28 -13.79
N ASP A 21 6.05 -7.41 -14.41
CA ASP A 21 5.12 -8.06 -15.36
C ASP A 21 4.45 -9.26 -14.69
N ASN A 22 3.16 -9.47 -14.97
CA ASN A 22 2.48 -10.70 -14.57
C ASN A 22 2.53 -11.72 -15.72
N LYS A 23 2.98 -12.95 -15.43
CA LYS A 23 3.13 -13.99 -16.46
C LYS A 23 1.80 -14.47 -17.04
N ASP A 24 0.72 -14.45 -16.26
CA ASP A 24 -0.59 -14.94 -16.69
C ASP A 24 -1.36 -13.87 -17.47
N SER A 25 -1.41 -12.64 -16.95
CA SER A 25 -2.14 -11.55 -17.61
C SER A 25 -1.34 -10.86 -18.71
N LYS A 26 -0.01 -11.09 -18.78
CA LYS A 26 0.95 -10.41 -19.67
C LYS A 26 0.90 -8.89 -19.58
N LYS A 27 0.37 -8.37 -18.46
CA LYS A 27 0.29 -6.94 -18.20
C LYS A 27 1.47 -6.51 -17.36
N ARG A 28 1.96 -5.33 -17.70
CA ARG A 28 2.98 -4.61 -16.96
C ARG A 28 2.32 -3.71 -15.94
N TYR A 29 2.85 -3.73 -14.73
CA TYR A 29 2.42 -2.90 -13.63
C TYR A 29 3.62 -2.18 -13.05
N ARG A 30 3.34 -1.03 -12.47
CA ARG A 30 4.30 -0.28 -11.67
C ARG A 30 4.29 -0.87 -10.26
N ALA A 31 5.45 -1.32 -9.81
CA ALA A 31 5.59 -2.04 -8.55
C ALA A 31 5.24 -1.16 -7.34
N ASP A 32 5.61 0.12 -7.42
CA ASP A 32 5.21 1.16 -6.48
C ASP A 32 3.70 1.40 -6.48
N VAL A 33 3.06 1.51 -7.65
CA VAL A 33 1.60 1.66 -7.76
C VAL A 33 0.85 0.47 -7.16
N LEU A 34 1.37 -0.75 -7.32
CA LEU A 34 0.78 -1.94 -6.71
C LEU A 34 0.83 -1.89 -5.17
N LEU A 35 1.93 -1.38 -4.61
CA LEU A 35 2.09 -1.19 -3.16
C LEU A 35 1.19 -0.05 -2.65
N GLU A 36 1.12 1.06 -3.39
CA GLU A 36 0.20 2.18 -3.12
C GLU A 36 -1.26 1.72 -3.08
N ASP A 37 -1.70 0.96 -4.09
CA ASP A 37 -3.05 0.40 -4.15
C ASP A 37 -3.33 -0.53 -2.96
N HIS A 38 -2.31 -1.25 -2.49
CA HIS A 38 -2.43 -2.14 -1.33
C HIS A 38 -2.58 -1.34 -0.02
N ILE A 39 -1.77 -0.30 0.16
CA ILE A 39 -1.86 0.63 1.29
C ILE A 39 -3.23 1.32 1.30
N ALA A 40 -3.69 1.81 0.15
CA ALA A 40 -4.99 2.45 0.01
C ALA A 40 -6.15 1.52 0.42
N LYS A 41 -6.04 0.20 0.22
CA LYS A 41 -7.05 -0.76 0.71
C LYS A 41 -7.11 -0.82 2.23
N TYR A 42 -5.98 -0.69 2.93
CA TYR A 42 -5.96 -0.61 4.39
C TYR A 42 -6.52 0.72 4.89
N GLU A 43 -6.16 1.84 4.28
CA GLU A 43 -6.74 3.15 4.61
C GLU A 43 -8.27 3.15 4.42
N GLN A 44 -8.77 2.52 3.35
CA GLN A 44 -10.22 2.35 3.14
C GLN A 44 -10.87 1.50 4.24
N LYS A 45 -10.18 0.47 4.75
CA LYS A 45 -10.69 -0.31 5.90
C LYS A 45 -10.74 0.56 7.15
N ILE A 46 -9.70 1.35 7.42
CA ILE A 46 -9.66 2.28 8.56
C ILE A 46 -10.82 3.26 8.45
N THR A 47 -11.02 3.88 7.28
CA THR A 47 -12.11 4.83 7.02
C THR A 47 -13.47 4.18 7.28
N LYS A 48 -13.70 2.96 6.79
CA LYS A 48 -14.94 2.21 7.03
C LYS A 48 -15.15 1.88 8.52
N GLU A 49 -14.08 1.57 9.25
CA GLU A 49 -14.17 1.34 10.70
C GLU A 49 -14.49 2.63 11.45
N VAL A 50 -13.90 3.77 11.06
CA VAL A 50 -14.22 5.10 11.59
C VAL A 50 -15.67 5.46 11.31
N GLU A 51 -16.17 5.25 10.09
CA GLU A 51 -17.57 5.48 9.74
C GLU A 51 -18.53 4.62 10.57
N LYS A 52 -18.20 3.33 10.77
CA LYS A 52 -18.97 2.45 11.67
C LYS A 52 -18.92 2.93 13.10
N GLY A 53 -17.75 3.37 13.58
CA GLY A 53 -17.58 3.95 14.91
C GLY A 53 -18.46 5.18 15.07
N ARG A 54 -18.42 6.11 14.12
CA ARG A 54 -19.26 7.31 14.09
C ARG A 54 -20.75 6.99 14.10
N ARG A 55 -21.18 5.97 13.33
CA ARG A 55 -22.58 5.50 13.36
C ARG A 55 -22.97 4.86 14.69
N LYS A 56 -22.04 4.18 15.38
CA LYS A 56 -22.31 3.51 16.66
C LYS A 56 -22.30 4.46 17.86
N PHE A 57 -21.39 5.42 17.87
CA PHE A 57 -21.15 6.30 19.02
C PHE A 57 -21.75 7.71 18.85
N GLY A 58 -22.21 8.08 17.65
CA GLY A 58 -22.95 9.31 17.40
C GLY A 58 -22.17 10.56 17.82
N GLU A 59 -22.75 11.36 18.73
CA GLU A 59 -22.13 12.58 19.28
C GLU A 59 -20.98 12.30 20.26
N ALA A 60 -20.90 11.10 20.83
CA ALA A 60 -19.81 10.68 21.70
C ALA A 60 -18.62 10.06 20.94
N PHE A 61 -18.62 10.16 19.60
CA PHE A 61 -17.56 9.59 18.78
C PHE A 61 -16.34 10.53 18.73
N ASP A 62 -15.28 10.13 19.43
CA ASP A 62 -13.96 10.73 19.29
C ASP A 62 -13.15 9.92 18.26
N GLU A 63 -12.93 10.52 17.09
CA GLU A 63 -12.17 9.92 15.99
C GLU A 63 -10.71 9.69 16.38
N ALA A 64 -10.07 10.62 17.08
CA ALA A 64 -8.68 10.51 17.48
C ALA A 64 -8.49 9.37 18.50
N GLN A 65 -9.40 9.27 19.47
CA GLN A 65 -9.38 8.18 20.43
C GLN A 65 -9.68 6.84 19.76
N PHE A 66 -10.60 6.80 18.78
CA PHE A 66 -10.93 5.59 18.06
C PHE A 66 -9.76 5.08 17.22
N LEU A 67 -9.05 5.96 16.51
CA LEU A 67 -7.84 5.62 15.78
C LEU A 67 -6.73 5.11 16.72
N ALA A 68 -6.57 5.76 17.88
CA ALA A 68 -5.56 5.42 18.87
C ALA A 68 -5.87 4.18 19.72
N THR A 69 -7.12 3.71 19.76
CA THR A 69 -7.55 2.61 20.66
C THR A 69 -7.98 1.37 19.91
N ASN A 70 -8.54 1.52 18.69
CA ASN A 70 -9.13 0.39 17.99
C ASN A 70 -8.06 -0.59 17.46
N PRO A 71 -8.10 -1.88 17.86
CA PRO A 71 -7.12 -2.87 17.43
C PRO A 71 -7.17 -3.17 15.92
N ASN A 72 -8.29 -2.95 15.24
CA ASN A 72 -8.37 -3.10 13.78
C ASN A 72 -7.64 -1.98 13.06
N VAL A 73 -7.79 -0.74 13.56
CA VAL A 73 -7.10 0.43 13.01
C VAL A 73 -5.60 0.28 13.23
N LYS A 74 -5.17 -0.02 14.46
CA LYS A 74 -3.74 -0.26 14.77
C LYS A 74 -3.14 -1.33 13.87
N ARG A 75 -3.77 -2.51 13.76
CA ARG A 75 -3.28 -3.57 12.88
C ARG A 75 -3.20 -3.13 11.41
N SER A 76 -4.09 -2.27 10.96
CA SER A 76 -4.06 -1.77 9.58
C SER A 76 -2.96 -0.73 9.41
N GLN A 77 -2.76 0.15 10.40
CA GLN A 77 -1.68 1.13 10.44
C GLN A 77 -0.31 0.46 10.51
N ASP A 78 -0.12 -0.50 11.42
CA ASP A 78 1.13 -1.26 11.56
C ASP A 78 1.52 -1.95 10.24
N ARG A 79 0.53 -2.40 9.46
CA ARG A 79 0.76 -2.99 8.13
C ARG A 79 1.13 -1.95 7.10
N ILE A 80 0.48 -0.79 7.09
CA ILE A 80 0.85 0.33 6.21
C ILE A 80 2.30 0.74 6.51
N ASP A 81 2.60 1.01 7.78
CA ASP A 81 3.92 1.47 8.23
C ASP A 81 5.02 0.42 7.90
N ALA A 82 4.72 -0.87 8.07
CA ALA A 82 5.65 -1.94 7.72
C ALA A 82 5.93 -2.02 6.21
N VAL A 83 4.89 -1.87 5.38
CA VAL A 83 5.03 -1.88 3.91
C VAL A 83 5.77 -0.64 3.43
N GLU A 84 5.43 0.54 3.95
CA GLU A 84 6.11 1.80 3.62
C GLU A 84 7.59 1.77 4.02
N ALA A 85 7.89 1.27 5.22
CA ALA A 85 9.28 1.16 5.69
C ALA A 85 10.11 0.26 4.77
N ARG A 86 9.59 -0.92 4.44
CA ARG A 86 10.27 -1.86 3.52
C ARG A 86 10.40 -1.30 2.11
N MET A 87 9.36 -0.63 1.61
CA MET A 87 9.39 0.00 0.29
C MET A 87 10.43 1.11 0.24
N LYS A 88 10.47 1.98 1.25
CA LYS A 88 11.45 3.06 1.35
C LYS A 88 12.87 2.53 1.42
N GLU A 89 13.13 1.53 2.28
CA GLU A 89 14.44 0.90 2.39
C GLU A 89 14.88 0.26 1.07
N ALA A 90 13.98 -0.44 0.38
CA ALA A 90 14.24 -1.04 -0.92
C ALA A 90 14.51 0.01 -2.02
N LEU A 91 13.77 1.11 -2.03
CA LEU A 91 13.96 2.21 -2.99
C LEU A 91 15.25 2.99 -2.74
N ASP A 92 15.55 3.31 -1.48
CA ASP A 92 16.80 3.98 -1.08
C ASP A 92 18.03 3.11 -1.41
N ALA A 93 17.92 1.79 -1.23
CA ALA A 93 18.96 0.83 -1.61
C ALA A 93 18.97 0.50 -3.13
N ASN A 94 18.02 1.01 -3.90
CA ASN A 94 17.81 0.67 -5.31
C ASN A 94 17.65 -0.86 -5.55
N ASP A 95 17.15 -1.59 -4.55
CA ASP A 95 16.98 -3.03 -4.57
C ASP A 95 15.60 -3.40 -5.12
N LEU A 96 15.54 -3.56 -6.44
CA LEU A 96 14.33 -3.99 -7.15
C LEU A 96 13.88 -5.40 -6.77
N ALA A 97 14.80 -6.27 -6.33
CA ALA A 97 14.46 -7.62 -5.89
C ALA A 97 13.73 -7.56 -4.54
N ALA A 98 14.16 -6.67 -3.63
CA ALA A 98 13.45 -6.41 -2.38
C ALA A 98 12.03 -5.88 -2.63
N VAL A 99 11.85 -4.93 -3.55
CA VAL A 99 10.51 -4.44 -3.93
C VAL A 99 9.60 -5.59 -4.37
N ARG A 100 10.11 -6.51 -5.19
CA ARG A 100 9.36 -7.71 -5.59
C ARG A 100 9.00 -8.59 -4.40
N GLN A 101 9.93 -8.81 -3.48
CA GLN A 101 9.68 -9.62 -2.28
C GLN A 101 8.58 -9.01 -1.42
N VAL A 102 8.55 -7.68 -1.24
CA VAL A 102 7.46 -7.01 -0.51
C VAL A 102 6.11 -7.29 -1.17
N ILE A 103 6.02 -7.23 -2.49
CA ILE A 103 4.79 -7.54 -3.25
C ILE A 103 4.34 -8.99 -3.02
N LEU A 104 5.28 -9.93 -3.00
CA LEU A 104 5.00 -11.35 -2.79
C LEU A 104 4.62 -11.65 -1.33
N ASP A 105 5.34 -11.08 -0.37
CA ASP A 105 5.11 -11.22 1.08
C ASP A 105 3.73 -10.69 1.49
N GLU A 106 3.36 -9.52 0.97
CA GLU A 106 2.03 -8.93 1.20
C GLU A 106 0.93 -9.62 0.38
N GLY A 107 1.30 -10.58 -0.49
CA GLY A 107 0.35 -11.35 -1.30
C GLY A 107 -0.42 -10.49 -2.29
N ILE A 108 0.20 -9.44 -2.82
CA ILE A 108 -0.42 -8.54 -3.79
C ILE A 108 -0.61 -9.32 -5.08
N SER A 109 -1.87 -9.61 -5.43
CA SER A 109 -2.23 -10.28 -6.66
C SER A 109 -2.53 -9.29 -7.78
N CYS A 110 -2.37 -9.74 -9.03
CA CYS A 110 -2.70 -8.93 -10.18
C CYS A 110 -4.22 -8.63 -10.19
N PRO A 111 -4.64 -7.36 -10.33
CA PRO A 111 -6.06 -6.99 -10.27
C PRO A 111 -6.89 -7.59 -11.41
N VAL A 112 -6.24 -7.99 -12.51
CA VAL A 112 -6.90 -8.56 -13.69
C VAL A 112 -7.03 -10.08 -13.62
N SER A 113 -5.94 -10.80 -13.36
CA SER A 113 -5.93 -12.27 -13.33
C SER A 113 -6.18 -12.87 -11.95
N GLY A 114 -6.04 -12.10 -10.87
CA GLY A 114 -6.06 -12.61 -9.50
C GLY A 114 -4.86 -13.47 -9.12
N THR A 115 -3.87 -13.64 -10.00
CA THR A 115 -2.66 -14.44 -9.76
C THR A 115 -1.50 -13.57 -9.27
N ALA A 116 -0.63 -14.13 -8.43
CA ALA A 116 0.58 -13.48 -7.92
C ALA A 116 1.86 -13.93 -8.67
N ASN A 117 1.71 -14.41 -9.91
CA ASN A 117 2.82 -14.88 -10.74
C ASN A 117 3.59 -13.70 -11.36
N TRP A 118 4.35 -13.02 -10.51
CA TRP A 118 5.13 -11.85 -10.88
C TRP A 118 6.52 -12.22 -11.40
N THR A 119 6.95 -11.53 -12.46
CA THR A 119 8.34 -11.56 -12.94
C THR A 119 9.26 -10.72 -12.06
N GLU A 120 10.55 -10.69 -12.41
CA GLU A 120 11.51 -9.79 -11.79
C GLU A 120 11.14 -8.33 -12.08
N VAL A 121 11.32 -7.47 -11.07
CA VAL A 121 11.15 -6.03 -11.23
C VAL A 121 12.34 -5.50 -12.04
N ARG A 122 12.05 -4.68 -13.05
CA ARG A 122 13.05 -4.10 -13.94
C ARG A 122 12.81 -2.60 -14.05
N GLN A 123 13.90 -1.85 -14.10
CA GLN A 123 13.85 -0.45 -14.52
C GLN A 123 13.83 -0.40 -16.04
N PHE A 124 12.92 0.40 -16.59
CA PHE A 124 12.97 0.79 -18.00
C PHE A 124 13.34 2.26 -18.04
N ASN A 125 14.47 2.55 -18.68
CA ASN A 125 14.92 3.89 -19.06
C ASN A 125 14.59 4.10 -20.55
#